data_AF-A0AA41VTP1-F1
#
_entry.id   AF-A0AA41VTP1-F1
#
_cell.length_a   1.000
_cell.length_b   1.000
_cell.length_c   1.000
_cell.angle_alpha   90.00
_cell.angle_beta   90.00
_cell.angle_gamma   90.00
#
_symmetry.space_group_name_H-M   'P 1'
#
loop_
_entity.id
_entity.type
_entity.pdbx_description
1 polymer ?
#
loop_
_entity_poly.entity_id
_entity_poly.type
_entity_poly.pdbx_seq_one_letter_code
_entity_poly.pdbx_strand_id
1 'polypeptide(L)'
;MAPQIIPRTQANGGLISSKQASLQSRAYLTFLARDKRLLKAAYPLVVEVLPDVPQKHRNLLEQQGCIVREIKPFVEYNKMIYLDGDIQVFENIDHLFDLTNGYFYAVMDCFCEKKWSQTPQYKIGYCQQCPDRVKWPADMGAPHFVLTMTLLKQLKITPTTPFAEQDFLNVYFRDTHKTIPPVNNLVLPMLWPGSKPRRYTGEKENMQREDIKMVVMKWWDIYNDESLDYMVSVK
;
A
#
# COMPACT_ATOMS: atom_id res chain seq x y z
N MET A 1 -28.19 -9.83 64.83
CA MET A 1 -26.96 -10.47 64.32
C MET A 1 -26.78 -10.06 62.87
N ALA A 2 -25.85 -9.15 62.60
CA ALA A 2 -25.50 -8.70 61.26
C ALA A 2 -24.34 -9.56 60.72
N PRO A 3 -24.31 -9.93 59.43
CA PRO A 3 -23.11 -10.47 58.84
C PRO A 3 -22.09 -9.35 58.54
N GLN A 4 -20.83 -9.69 58.81
CA GLN A 4 -19.65 -8.83 58.83
C GLN A 4 -19.24 -8.33 57.43
N ILE A 5 -18.75 -7.09 57.37
CA ILE A 5 -18.08 -6.48 56.21
C ILE A 5 -16.57 -6.70 56.37
N ILE A 6 -15.91 -7.32 55.37
CA ILE A 6 -14.44 -7.36 55.23
C ILE A 6 -14.08 -7.18 53.73
N PRO A 7 -12.99 -6.45 53.38
CA PRO A 7 -12.99 -5.46 52.30
C PRO A 7 -12.44 -5.92 50.94
N ARG A 8 -12.78 -5.12 49.91
CA ARG A 8 -12.26 -5.17 48.53
C ARG A 8 -10.72 -5.21 48.52
N THR A 9 -10.17 -6.31 48.02
CA THR A 9 -8.80 -6.35 47.52
C THR A 9 -8.80 -5.85 46.07
N GLN A 10 -8.09 -4.75 45.82
CA GLN A 10 -7.77 -4.31 44.46
C GLN A 10 -6.81 -5.33 43.84
N ALA A 11 -7.28 -6.10 42.86
CA ALA A 11 -6.42 -6.74 41.90
C ALA A 11 -6.25 -5.79 40.71
N ASN A 12 -5.24 -4.92 40.80
CA ASN A 12 -4.65 -4.28 39.63
C ASN A 12 -3.96 -5.38 38.82
N GLY A 13 -4.67 -5.86 37.80
CA GLY A 13 -4.20 -6.86 36.86
C GLY A 13 -5.07 -6.79 35.63
N GLY A 14 -5.02 -5.66 34.92
CA GLY A 14 -5.65 -5.55 33.61
C GLY A 14 -5.03 -6.61 32.70
N LEU A 15 -5.78 -7.69 32.45
CA LEU A 15 -5.57 -8.47 31.23
C LEU A 15 -5.82 -7.51 30.07
N ILE A 16 -4.74 -6.93 29.54
CA ILE A 16 -4.76 -6.48 28.15
C ILE A 16 -5.00 -7.77 27.37
N SER A 17 -6.23 -7.92 26.88
CA SER A 17 -6.64 -9.05 26.06
C SER A 17 -5.59 -9.25 24.97
N SER A 18 -5.09 -10.48 24.80
CA SER A 18 -4.10 -10.81 23.76
C SER A 18 -4.55 -10.37 22.36
N LYS A 19 -5.87 -10.26 22.13
CA LYS A 19 -6.45 -9.65 20.92
C LYS A 19 -6.11 -8.16 20.79
N GLN A 20 -6.17 -7.40 21.88
CA GLN A 20 -5.92 -5.95 21.91
C GLN A 20 -4.42 -5.62 21.74
N ALA A 21 -3.53 -6.45 22.31
CA ALA A 21 -2.10 -6.39 22.04
C ALA A 21 -1.76 -6.82 20.59
N SER A 22 -2.48 -7.80 20.02
CA SER A 22 -2.28 -8.23 18.62
C SER A 22 -2.73 -7.16 17.60
N LEU A 23 -3.77 -6.39 17.92
CA LEU A 23 -4.28 -5.29 17.10
C LEU A 23 -3.29 -4.12 17.03
N GLN A 24 -2.56 -3.83 18.11
CA GLN A 24 -1.51 -2.80 18.13
C GLN A 24 -0.25 -3.19 17.34
N SER A 25 -0.05 -4.47 17.03
CA SER A 25 1.14 -4.95 16.31
C SER A 25 1.01 -4.92 14.78
N ARG A 26 -0.16 -4.55 14.25
CA ARG A 26 -0.47 -4.53 12.83
C ARG A 26 -0.88 -3.12 12.42
N ALA A 27 -0.40 -2.63 11.29
CA ALA A 27 -0.74 -1.29 10.81
C ALA A 27 -0.77 -1.19 9.29
N TYR A 28 -1.62 -0.31 8.78
CA TYR A 28 -1.47 0.23 7.43
C TYR A 28 -0.45 1.35 7.46
N LEU A 29 0.43 1.39 6.46
CA LEU A 29 1.43 2.43 6.29
C LEU A 29 1.23 3.12 4.94
N THR A 30 1.17 4.44 4.95
CA THR A 30 1.09 5.26 3.73
C THR A 30 1.83 6.58 3.90
N PHE A 31 2.12 7.25 2.78
CA PHE A 31 2.66 8.61 2.76
C PHE A 31 1.58 9.68 2.53
N LEU A 32 0.35 9.28 2.15
CA LEU A 32 -0.79 10.18 1.92
C LEU A 32 -2.09 9.47 2.31
N ALA A 33 -2.79 9.99 3.31
CA ALA A 33 -4.15 9.54 3.63
C ALA A 33 -5.18 10.43 2.92
N ARG A 34 -5.81 9.90 1.88
CA ARG A 34 -7.01 10.53 1.28
C ARG A 34 -8.23 9.63 1.29
N ASP A 35 -8.04 8.32 1.56
CA ASP A 35 -9.14 7.36 1.51
C ASP A 35 -9.72 7.11 2.91
N LYS A 36 -10.87 7.75 3.19
CA LYS A 36 -11.61 7.59 4.45
C LYS A 36 -12.05 6.15 4.72
N ARG A 37 -11.98 5.23 3.74
CA ARG A 37 -12.34 3.81 3.92
C ARG A 37 -11.30 3.04 4.71
N LEU A 38 -10.02 3.42 4.62
CA LEU A 38 -8.97 2.84 5.45
C LEU A 38 -9.16 3.20 6.94
N LEU A 39 -9.85 4.30 7.24
CA LEU A 39 -10.22 4.68 8.61
C LEU A 39 -11.32 3.79 9.22
N LYS A 40 -11.99 2.97 8.39
CA LYS A 40 -12.97 1.96 8.86
C LYS A 40 -12.34 0.57 9.06
N ALA A 41 -11.04 0.44 8.83
CA ALA A 41 -10.33 -0.80 9.04
C ALA A 41 -10.18 -1.13 10.53
N ALA A 42 -9.93 -2.41 10.85
CA ALA A 42 -9.69 -2.83 12.22
C ALA A 42 -8.33 -2.39 12.77
N TYR A 43 -7.41 -2.00 11.89
CA TYR A 43 -6.02 -1.67 12.20
C TYR A 43 -5.71 -0.18 11.94
N PRO A 44 -4.81 0.43 12.72
CA PRO A 44 -4.49 1.84 12.57
C PRO A 44 -3.88 2.17 11.20
N LEU A 45 -4.22 3.36 10.70
CA LEU A 45 -3.56 3.98 9.55
C LEU A 45 -2.44 4.90 10.03
N VAL A 46 -1.20 4.52 9.72
CA VAL A 46 0.00 5.29 10.04
C VAL A 46 0.44 6.06 8.80
N VAL A 47 0.56 7.38 8.94
CA VAL A 47 1.06 8.27 7.89
C VAL A 47 2.46 8.73 8.25
N GLU A 48 3.42 8.34 7.43
CA GLU A 48 4.79 8.82 7.57
C GLU A 48 5.00 10.14 6.84
N VAL A 49 5.65 11.08 7.52
CA VAL A 49 5.93 12.41 6.98
C VAL A 49 7.41 12.75 7.11
N LEU A 50 7.91 13.55 6.17
CA LEU A 50 9.22 14.15 6.28
C LEU A 50 9.21 15.26 7.36
N PRO A 51 10.36 15.56 8.00
CA PRO A 51 10.45 16.59 9.02
C PRO A 51 9.94 17.98 8.57
N ASP A 52 10.07 18.29 7.29
CA ASP A 52 9.68 19.57 6.68
C ASP A 52 8.18 19.66 6.34
N VAL A 53 7.40 18.60 6.52
CA VAL A 53 5.94 18.66 6.35
C VAL A 53 5.35 19.61 7.41
N PRO A 54 4.64 20.69 7.00
CA PRO A 54 4.13 21.69 7.93
C PRO A 54 3.22 21.10 9.01
N GLN A 55 3.33 21.61 10.25
CA GLN A 55 2.53 21.10 11.38
C GLN A 55 1.03 21.15 11.10
N LYS A 56 0.54 22.17 10.38
CA LYS A 56 -0.87 22.25 9.99
C LYS A 56 -1.32 21.06 9.15
N HIS A 57 -0.46 20.51 8.29
CA HIS A 57 -0.78 19.35 7.46
C HIS A 57 -0.81 18.07 8.32
N ARG A 58 0.10 17.95 9.29
CA ARG A 58 0.11 16.86 10.26
C ARG A 58 -1.18 16.86 11.10
N ASN A 59 -1.60 18.01 11.60
CA ASN A 59 -2.84 18.15 12.37
C ASN A 59 -4.08 17.76 11.55
N LEU A 60 -4.12 18.07 10.26
CA LEU A 60 -5.24 17.66 9.39
C LEU A 60 -5.33 16.14 9.28
N LEU A 61 -4.20 15.46 9.10
CA LEU A 61 -4.14 13.99 9.05
C LEU A 61 -4.56 13.37 10.40
N GLU A 62 -4.12 13.94 11.52
CA GLU A 62 -4.52 13.50 12.86
C GLU A 62 -6.02 13.70 13.12
N GLN A 63 -6.59 14.83 12.68
CA GLN A 63 -8.03 15.10 12.76
C GLN A 63 -8.86 14.11 11.93
N GLN A 64 -8.27 13.57 10.86
CA GLN A 64 -8.85 12.51 10.06
C GLN A 64 -8.69 11.13 10.72
N GLY A 65 -8.06 11.03 11.90
CA GLY A 65 -7.87 9.77 12.62
C GLY A 65 -6.61 8.99 12.24
N CYS A 66 -5.67 9.61 11.52
CA CYS A 66 -4.39 8.98 11.20
C CYS A 66 -3.40 9.12 12.36
N ILE A 67 -2.55 8.11 12.54
CA ILE A 67 -1.35 8.23 13.39
C ILE A 67 -0.25 8.85 12.53
N VAL A 68 0.13 10.09 12.81
CA VAL A 68 1.19 10.78 12.05
C VAL A 68 2.53 10.62 12.77
N ARG A 69 3.56 10.20 12.04
CA ARG A 69 4.93 10.12 12.57
C ARG A 69 5.97 10.50 11.53
N GLU A 70 7.13 10.90 12.00
CA GLU A 70 8.28 11.09 11.12
C GLU A 70 8.89 9.76 10.69
N ILE A 71 9.49 9.75 9.50
CA ILE A 71 10.14 8.56 8.94
C ILE A 71 11.27 8.10 9.87
N LYS A 72 11.07 6.92 10.47
CA LYS A 72 12.02 6.22 11.35
C LYS A 72 11.83 4.71 11.18
N PRO A 73 12.80 3.85 11.58
CA PRO A 73 12.60 2.42 11.53
C PRO A 73 11.34 1.97 12.29
N PHE A 74 10.59 1.04 11.70
CA PHE A 74 9.44 0.39 12.34
C PHE A 74 9.92 -0.80 13.16
N VAL A 75 9.74 -0.70 14.47
CA VAL A 75 10.09 -1.78 15.41
C VAL A 75 8.89 -2.19 16.28
N GLU A 76 7.82 -1.40 16.25
CA GLU A 76 6.61 -1.62 17.04
C GLU A 76 5.59 -2.54 16.35
N TYR A 77 5.68 -2.71 15.02
CA TYR A 77 4.73 -3.53 14.24
C TYR A 77 5.38 -4.84 13.80
N ASN A 78 4.65 -5.94 13.95
CA ASN A 78 5.07 -7.26 13.47
C ASN A 78 4.66 -7.54 12.02
N LYS A 79 3.67 -6.79 11.50
CA LYS A 79 3.16 -6.91 10.14
C LYS A 79 2.58 -5.58 9.69
N MET A 80 2.91 -5.19 8.47
CA MET A 80 2.44 -3.95 7.88
C MET A 80 1.93 -4.19 6.47
N ILE A 81 0.93 -3.41 6.08
CA ILE A 81 0.52 -3.27 4.68
C ILE A 81 0.92 -1.88 4.25
N TYR A 82 1.86 -1.82 3.30
CA TYR A 82 2.33 -0.56 2.73
C TYR A 82 1.47 -0.20 1.51
N LEU A 83 0.98 1.05 1.47
CA LEU A 83 0.15 1.61 0.41
C LEU A 83 0.75 2.92 -0.08
N ASP A 84 1.07 3.00 -1.37
CA ASP A 84 1.54 4.25 -1.98
C ASP A 84 0.49 5.36 -1.89
N GLY A 85 0.97 6.59 -1.91
CA GLY A 85 0.11 7.77 -1.78
C GLY A 85 -0.87 8.00 -2.93
N ASP A 86 -0.73 7.26 -4.03
CA ASP A 86 -1.66 7.26 -5.16
C ASP A 86 -2.54 5.99 -5.26
N ILE A 87 -2.56 5.16 -4.20
CA ILE A 87 -3.47 4.03 -4.07
C ILE A 87 -4.86 4.48 -3.60
N GLN A 88 -5.88 3.88 -4.20
CA GLN A 88 -7.27 4.01 -3.79
C GLN A 88 -7.83 2.65 -3.38
N VAL A 89 -8.44 2.55 -2.20
CA VAL A 89 -8.88 1.29 -1.61
C VAL A 89 -10.40 1.19 -1.70
N PHE A 90 -10.91 0.24 -2.48
CA PHE A 90 -12.34 0.15 -2.76
C PHE A 90 -13.13 -0.62 -1.70
N GLU A 91 -12.48 -1.58 -1.03
CA GLU A 91 -13.06 -2.48 -0.04
C GLU A 91 -12.07 -2.71 1.11
N ASN A 92 -12.55 -3.25 2.24
CA ASN A 92 -11.68 -3.59 3.37
C ASN A 92 -10.73 -4.73 2.97
N ILE A 93 -9.42 -4.55 3.25
CA ILE A 93 -8.35 -5.50 2.91
C ILE A 93 -7.68 -6.11 4.16
N ASP A 94 -8.36 -6.10 5.31
CA ASP A 94 -7.83 -6.60 6.59
C ASP A 94 -7.44 -8.08 6.53
N HIS A 95 -8.09 -8.85 5.66
CA HIS A 95 -7.78 -10.26 5.41
C HIS A 95 -6.33 -10.48 4.97
N LEU A 96 -5.66 -9.48 4.39
CA LEU A 96 -4.23 -9.57 4.03
C LEU A 96 -3.32 -9.67 5.27
N PHE A 97 -3.76 -9.20 6.44
CA PHE A 97 -3.02 -9.40 7.68
C PHE A 97 -3.02 -10.85 8.19
N ASP A 98 -3.89 -11.71 7.65
CA ASP A 98 -3.97 -13.12 8.05
C ASP A 98 -3.03 -14.02 7.22
N LEU A 99 -2.38 -13.46 6.19
CA LEU A 99 -1.33 -14.14 5.43
C LEU A 99 -0.15 -14.55 6.32
N THR A 100 0.50 -15.67 6.03
CA THR A 100 1.57 -16.22 6.87
C THR A 100 2.76 -15.27 7.00
N ASN A 101 3.29 -15.12 8.21
CA ASN A 101 4.49 -14.31 8.49
C ASN A 101 5.74 -14.85 7.77
N GLY A 102 6.76 -14.01 7.63
CA GLY A 102 8.07 -14.39 7.05
C GLY A 102 8.15 -14.27 5.52
N TYR A 103 7.11 -13.73 4.88
CA TYR A 103 7.06 -13.51 3.44
C TYR A 103 6.76 -12.05 3.10
N PHE A 104 7.22 -11.63 1.93
CA PHE A 104 6.88 -10.35 1.32
C PHE A 104 5.79 -10.57 0.27
N TYR A 105 4.60 -10.06 0.53
CA TYR A 105 3.45 -10.23 -0.37
C TYR A 105 3.30 -9.01 -1.28
N ALA A 106 3.27 -9.23 -2.59
CA ALA A 106 3.08 -8.17 -3.57
C ALA A 106 2.33 -8.67 -4.81
N VAL A 107 1.68 -7.75 -5.51
CA VAL A 107 1.10 -8.04 -6.83
C VAL A 107 2.21 -7.92 -7.88
N MET A 108 2.19 -8.82 -8.85
CA MET A 108 3.10 -8.75 -10.00
C MET A 108 2.74 -7.56 -10.89
N ASP A 109 3.73 -6.75 -11.25
CA ASP A 109 3.54 -5.63 -12.16
C ASP A 109 3.27 -6.11 -13.60
N CYS A 110 2.95 -5.18 -14.49
CA CYS A 110 2.77 -5.46 -15.90
C CYS A 110 3.80 -4.73 -16.77
N PHE A 111 4.55 -5.51 -17.55
CA PHE A 111 5.49 -4.98 -18.53
C PHE A 111 4.85 -4.51 -19.84
N CYS A 112 3.51 -4.43 -19.94
CA CYS A 112 2.83 -3.95 -21.15
C CYS A 112 2.84 -2.42 -21.30
N GLU A 113 3.20 -1.68 -20.24
CA GLU A 113 3.19 -0.22 -20.30
C GLU A 113 4.39 0.36 -21.07
N LYS A 114 4.19 1.45 -21.81
CA LYS A 114 5.26 2.12 -22.59
C LYS A 114 6.48 2.54 -21.74
N LYS A 115 6.30 2.76 -20.43
CA LYS A 115 7.39 3.03 -19.49
C LYS A 115 8.42 1.88 -19.46
N TRP A 116 7.98 0.66 -19.75
CA TRP A 116 8.81 -0.54 -19.84
C TRP A 116 9.42 -0.75 -21.23
N SER A 117 9.23 0.16 -22.19
CA SER A 117 9.67 -0.02 -23.59
C SER A 117 11.14 -0.38 -23.79
N GLN A 118 12.00 -0.04 -22.83
CA GLN A 118 13.42 -0.38 -22.88
C GLN A 118 13.74 -1.80 -22.41
N THR A 119 12.84 -2.45 -21.67
CA THR A 119 13.09 -3.75 -21.07
C THR A 119 12.92 -4.89 -22.09
N PRO A 120 13.67 -6.00 -21.93
CA PRO A 120 13.46 -7.21 -22.73
C PRO A 120 12.02 -7.71 -22.68
N GLN A 121 11.39 -7.63 -21.50
CA GLN A 121 10.00 -8.04 -21.25
C GLN A 121 9.04 -7.32 -22.19
N TYR A 122 9.09 -5.99 -22.26
CA TYR A 122 8.22 -5.23 -23.16
C TYR A 122 8.53 -5.54 -24.63
N LYS A 123 9.80 -5.62 -25.00
CA LYS A 123 10.24 -5.84 -26.39
C LYS A 123 9.72 -7.16 -26.97
N ILE A 124 9.62 -8.21 -26.16
CA ILE A 124 9.06 -9.50 -26.57
C ILE A 124 7.54 -9.61 -26.35
N GLY A 125 6.91 -8.57 -25.80
CA GLY A 125 5.47 -8.57 -25.47
C GLY A 125 5.12 -9.44 -24.25
N TYR A 126 6.09 -9.76 -23.39
CA TYR A 126 5.88 -10.52 -22.17
C TYR A 126 5.07 -9.71 -21.15
N CYS A 127 4.10 -10.36 -20.52
CA CYS A 127 3.25 -9.78 -19.49
C CYS A 127 3.20 -10.72 -18.30
N GLN A 128 3.65 -10.29 -17.11
CA GLN A 128 3.62 -11.12 -15.90
C GLN A 128 2.19 -11.42 -15.44
N GLN A 129 1.23 -10.56 -15.75
CA GLN A 129 -0.19 -10.80 -15.45
C GLN A 129 -0.87 -11.71 -16.47
N CYS A 130 -0.29 -11.87 -17.66
CA CYS A 130 -0.79 -12.73 -18.73
C CYS A 130 0.34 -13.64 -19.27
N PRO A 131 0.89 -14.55 -18.45
CA PRO A 131 2.05 -15.37 -18.82
C PRO A 131 1.78 -16.31 -20.00
N ASP A 132 0.51 -16.62 -20.27
CA ASP A 132 0.10 -17.45 -21.41
C ASP A 132 0.14 -16.71 -22.75
N ARG A 133 0.11 -15.36 -22.72
CA ARG A 133 0.16 -14.54 -23.94
C ARG A 133 1.51 -14.69 -24.66
N VAL A 134 2.59 -14.62 -23.89
CA VAL A 134 3.96 -14.86 -24.33
C VAL A 134 4.65 -15.59 -23.20
N LYS A 135 5.13 -16.81 -23.46
CA LYS A 135 5.90 -17.56 -22.46
C LYS A 135 7.29 -16.96 -22.32
N TRP A 136 7.74 -16.78 -21.08
CA TRP A 136 9.10 -16.29 -20.82
C TRP A 136 10.14 -17.29 -21.34
N PRO A 137 11.09 -16.89 -22.20
CA PRO A 137 12.11 -17.79 -22.72
C PRO A 137 13.04 -18.30 -21.61
N ALA A 138 13.30 -19.61 -21.57
CA ALA A 138 14.09 -20.25 -20.50
C ALA A 138 15.56 -19.80 -20.50
N ASP A 139 16.08 -19.40 -21.67
CA ASP A 139 17.44 -18.89 -21.89
C ASP A 139 17.63 -17.44 -21.41
N MET A 140 16.55 -16.72 -21.10
CA MET A 140 16.60 -15.35 -20.56
C MET A 140 16.80 -15.30 -19.03
N GLY A 141 16.98 -16.45 -18.39
CA GLY A 141 17.13 -16.56 -16.93
C GLY A 141 15.84 -16.26 -16.17
N ALA A 142 15.90 -16.20 -14.83
CA ALA A 142 14.75 -15.73 -14.07
C ALA A 142 14.47 -14.26 -14.43
N PRO A 143 13.20 -13.84 -14.58
CA PRO A 143 12.86 -12.46 -14.95
C PRO A 143 13.23 -11.40 -13.87
N HIS A 144 13.97 -11.79 -12.83
CA HIS A 144 14.42 -10.96 -11.71
C HIS A 144 15.90 -11.27 -11.37
N PHE A 145 16.69 -10.29 -10.88
CA PHE A 145 18.14 -10.40 -10.53
C PHE A 145 18.52 -10.78 -9.08
N VAL A 146 19.40 -11.79 -8.87
CA VAL A 146 19.75 -12.40 -7.55
C VAL A 146 20.67 -11.51 -6.73
N LEU A 147 20.47 -11.40 -5.40
CA LEU A 147 21.51 -11.03 -4.40
C LEU A 147 21.04 -11.27 -2.95
N THR A 148 21.97 -11.67 -2.07
CA THR A 148 21.73 -12.05 -0.66
C THR A 148 22.56 -11.18 0.31
N MET A 149 22.11 -9.98 0.67
CA MET A 149 22.72 -9.11 1.69
C MET A 149 21.63 -8.38 2.50
N THR A 150 21.99 -7.67 3.59
CA THR A 150 21.03 -6.87 4.38
C THR A 150 20.53 -5.64 3.61
N LEU A 151 19.32 -5.13 3.92
CA LEU A 151 18.63 -4.06 3.16
C LEU A 151 19.54 -2.85 2.88
N LEU A 152 20.20 -2.30 3.91
CA LEU A 152 21.08 -1.13 3.77
C LEU A 152 22.38 -1.43 3.00
N LYS A 153 22.92 -2.65 3.10
CA LYS A 153 24.09 -3.05 2.31
C LYS A 153 23.70 -3.24 0.85
N GLN A 154 22.54 -3.87 0.61
CA GLN A 154 21.97 -4.05 -0.71
C GLN A 154 21.73 -2.70 -1.39
N LEU A 155 21.18 -1.71 -0.66
CA LEU A 155 20.92 -0.37 -1.21
C LEU A 155 22.20 0.30 -1.73
N LYS A 156 23.34 0.12 -1.05
CA LYS A 156 24.62 0.71 -1.45
C LYS A 156 25.25 0.09 -2.69
N ILE A 157 24.93 -1.17 -2.98
CA ILE A 157 25.54 -1.93 -4.09
C ILE A 157 24.60 -2.14 -5.27
N THR A 158 23.30 -1.90 -5.08
CA THR A 158 22.30 -2.06 -6.15
C THR A 158 22.47 -0.90 -7.12
N PRO A 159 22.73 -1.17 -8.41
CA PRO A 159 22.77 -0.13 -9.43
C PRO A 159 21.46 0.65 -9.42
N THR A 160 21.55 1.98 -9.49
CA THR A 160 20.35 2.80 -9.58
C THR A 160 19.63 2.48 -10.89
N THR A 161 18.34 2.18 -10.77
CA THR A 161 17.46 2.00 -11.93
C THR A 161 16.46 3.15 -12.00
N PRO A 162 15.82 3.38 -13.16
CA PRO A 162 14.70 4.31 -13.25
C PRO A 162 13.51 3.96 -12.34
N PHE A 163 13.47 2.74 -11.76
CA PHE A 163 12.39 2.22 -10.92
C PHE A 163 12.91 1.92 -9.51
N ALA A 164 13.49 2.95 -8.88
CA ALA A 164 14.34 2.87 -7.70
C ALA A 164 13.87 1.89 -6.61
N GLU A 165 12.69 2.10 -6.04
CA GLU A 165 12.19 1.27 -4.94
C GLU A 165 11.72 -0.11 -5.41
N GLN A 166 11.02 -0.18 -6.53
CA GLN A 166 10.44 -1.43 -7.05
C GLN A 166 11.53 -2.44 -7.42
N ASP A 167 12.54 -2.02 -8.19
CA ASP A 167 13.62 -2.91 -8.60
C ASP A 167 14.46 -3.36 -7.40
N PHE A 168 14.69 -2.45 -6.46
CA PHE A 168 15.38 -2.77 -5.22
C PHE A 168 14.64 -3.83 -4.38
N LEU A 169 13.32 -3.65 -4.18
CA LEU A 169 12.48 -4.59 -3.44
C LEU A 169 12.40 -5.95 -4.12
N ASN A 170 12.27 -5.97 -5.46
CA ASN A 170 12.27 -7.21 -6.26
C ASN A 170 13.57 -8.01 -6.09
N VAL A 171 14.72 -7.33 -6.03
CA VAL A 171 16.01 -7.97 -5.77
C VAL A 171 16.07 -8.51 -4.35
N TYR A 172 15.77 -7.66 -3.37
CA TYR A 172 15.93 -7.98 -1.94
C TYR A 172 14.99 -9.09 -1.46
N PHE A 173 13.72 -9.05 -1.88
CA PHE A 173 12.68 -9.96 -1.37
C PHE A 173 12.45 -11.20 -2.22
N ARG A 174 13.19 -11.40 -3.32
CA ARG A 174 13.03 -12.54 -4.25
C ARG A 174 12.70 -13.88 -3.59
N ASP A 175 13.50 -14.30 -2.63
CA ASP A 175 13.41 -15.65 -2.05
C ASP A 175 12.27 -15.78 -1.02
N THR A 176 11.71 -14.65 -0.60
CA THR A 176 10.59 -14.58 0.35
C THR A 176 9.33 -13.98 -0.26
N HIS A 177 9.37 -13.66 -1.55
CA HIS A 177 8.25 -13.05 -2.25
C HIS A 177 7.14 -14.05 -2.51
N LYS A 178 5.90 -13.65 -2.28
CA LYS A 178 4.69 -14.38 -2.65
C LYS A 178 3.73 -13.47 -3.40
N THR A 179 3.33 -13.90 -4.59
CA THR A 179 2.35 -13.17 -5.39
C THR A 179 0.96 -13.23 -4.75
N ILE A 180 0.31 -12.08 -4.64
CA ILE A 180 -1.12 -11.97 -4.31
C ILE A 180 -1.95 -11.59 -5.55
N PRO A 181 -3.27 -11.84 -5.57
CA PRO A 181 -4.10 -11.57 -6.74
C PRO A 181 -4.09 -10.09 -7.17
N PRO A 182 -4.16 -9.77 -8.48
CA PRO A 182 -4.11 -8.40 -9.00
C PRO A 182 -5.17 -7.45 -8.47
N VAL A 183 -6.30 -7.96 -7.96
CA VAL A 183 -7.35 -7.15 -7.32
C VAL A 183 -6.84 -6.36 -6.11
N ASN A 184 -5.75 -6.80 -5.47
CA ASN A 184 -5.15 -6.11 -4.32
C ASN A 184 -4.24 -4.94 -4.70
N ASN A 185 -3.85 -4.80 -5.97
CA ASN A 185 -3.10 -3.66 -6.50
C ASN A 185 -3.32 -3.58 -8.03
N LEU A 186 -4.53 -3.17 -8.42
CA LEU A 186 -4.93 -3.16 -9.82
C LEU A 186 -4.35 -1.93 -10.55
N VAL A 187 -3.42 -2.19 -11.45
CA VAL A 187 -2.75 -1.16 -12.26
C VAL A 187 -3.72 -0.67 -13.35
N LEU A 188 -4.23 0.57 -13.24
CA LEU A 188 -5.19 1.16 -14.19
C LEU A 188 -4.79 1.07 -15.68
N PRO A 189 -3.50 1.12 -16.05
CA PRO A 189 -3.06 0.82 -17.41
C PRO A 189 -3.52 -0.51 -18.01
N MET A 190 -3.86 -1.48 -17.18
CA MET A 190 -4.44 -2.76 -17.62
C MET A 190 -5.88 -2.65 -18.09
N LEU A 191 -6.57 -1.57 -17.72
CA LEU A 191 -7.99 -1.41 -17.92
C LEU A 191 -8.30 -0.58 -19.18
N TRP A 192 -7.60 0.55 -19.39
CA TRP A 192 -7.76 1.38 -20.58
C TRP A 192 -6.53 2.23 -20.93
N PRO A 193 -6.38 2.67 -22.21
CA PRO A 193 -5.27 3.51 -22.65
C PRO A 193 -5.32 4.94 -22.08
N GLY A 194 -4.23 5.39 -21.46
CA GLY A 194 -4.07 6.76 -20.92
C GLY A 194 -4.32 6.88 -19.42
N SER A 195 -5.00 5.89 -18.82
CA SER A 195 -4.75 5.26 -17.51
C SER A 195 -4.58 6.15 -16.27
N LYS A 196 -4.99 7.41 -16.36
CA LYS A 196 -5.15 8.32 -15.21
C LYS A 196 -6.60 8.80 -15.23
N PRO A 197 -7.35 8.70 -14.12
CA PRO A 197 -8.76 9.09 -14.08
C PRO A 197 -9.01 10.52 -14.56
N ARG A 198 -8.11 11.46 -14.22
CA ARG A 198 -8.14 12.86 -14.71
C ARG A 198 -8.06 13.04 -16.23
N ARG A 199 -7.68 12.02 -16.99
CA ARG A 199 -7.56 12.02 -18.46
C ARG A 199 -8.67 11.21 -19.14
N TYR A 200 -9.69 10.80 -18.39
CA TYR A 200 -10.83 10.06 -18.91
C TYR A 200 -11.67 10.95 -19.83
N THR A 201 -11.96 10.47 -21.05
CA THR A 201 -12.79 11.18 -22.04
C THR A 201 -14.08 10.43 -22.38
N GLY A 202 -14.17 9.14 -22.05
CA GLY A 202 -15.27 8.27 -22.48
C GLY A 202 -15.16 7.73 -23.91
N GLU A 203 -14.14 8.14 -24.68
CA GLU A 203 -14.05 7.87 -26.12
C GLU A 203 -13.09 6.74 -26.50
N LYS A 204 -12.11 6.42 -25.64
CA LYS A 204 -11.10 5.41 -25.94
C LYS A 204 -11.61 4.00 -25.65
N GLU A 205 -10.90 3.01 -26.19
CA GLU A 205 -11.14 1.60 -25.91
C GLU A 205 -11.33 1.34 -24.41
N ASN A 206 -12.35 0.53 -24.09
CA ASN A 206 -12.78 0.14 -22.75
C ASN A 206 -13.36 1.24 -21.86
N MET A 207 -13.31 2.53 -22.24
CA MET A 207 -13.83 3.62 -21.40
C MET A 207 -15.35 3.57 -21.22
N GLN A 208 -16.09 2.96 -22.15
CA GLN A 208 -17.54 2.82 -22.08
C GLN A 208 -18.02 1.86 -20.97
N ARG A 209 -17.13 1.01 -20.43
CA ARG A 209 -17.49 0.01 -19.42
C ARG A 209 -17.90 0.66 -18.11
N GLU A 210 -18.89 0.07 -17.46
CA GLU A 210 -19.49 0.64 -16.25
C GLU A 210 -18.54 0.62 -15.04
N ASP A 211 -17.72 -0.42 -14.93
CA ASP A 211 -16.69 -0.52 -13.89
C ASP A 211 -15.63 0.58 -14.04
N ILE A 212 -15.26 0.95 -15.26
CA ILE A 212 -14.32 2.05 -15.54
C ILE A 212 -14.93 3.40 -15.15
N LYS A 213 -16.18 3.66 -15.54
CA LYS A 213 -16.91 4.87 -15.13
C LYS A 213 -16.99 4.97 -13.61
N MET A 214 -17.28 3.87 -12.93
CA MET A 214 -17.34 3.81 -11.47
C MET A 214 -15.99 4.14 -10.82
N VAL A 215 -14.87 3.62 -11.34
CA VAL A 215 -13.51 3.96 -10.86
C VAL A 215 -13.23 5.46 -11.06
N VAL A 216 -13.54 6.00 -12.23
CA VAL A 216 -13.30 7.42 -12.53
C VAL A 216 -14.17 8.34 -11.67
N MET A 217 -15.45 8.00 -11.50
CA MET A 217 -16.38 8.73 -10.65
C MET A 217 -15.88 8.77 -9.20
N LYS A 218 -15.54 7.60 -8.63
CA LYS A 218 -14.99 7.52 -7.27
C LYS A 218 -13.68 8.29 -7.09
N TRP A 219 -12.88 8.41 -8.15
CA TRP A 219 -11.67 9.24 -8.10
C TRP A 219 -12.04 10.73 -8.04
N TRP A 220 -13.00 11.18 -8.86
CA TRP A 220 -13.48 12.57 -8.83
C TRP A 220 -14.23 12.92 -7.54
N ASP A 221 -14.98 11.98 -6.96
CA ASP A 221 -15.65 12.17 -5.67
C ASP A 221 -14.64 12.50 -4.56
N ILE A 222 -13.47 11.84 -4.55
CA ILE A 222 -12.39 12.15 -3.61
C ILE A 222 -11.68 13.45 -4.01
N TYR A 223 -11.40 13.66 -5.29
CA TYR A 223 -10.68 14.85 -5.76
C TYR A 223 -11.46 16.14 -5.47
N ASN A 224 -12.78 16.10 -5.60
CA ASN A 224 -13.69 17.24 -5.38
C ASN A 224 -14.23 17.29 -3.94
N ASP A 225 -13.77 16.43 -3.03
CA ASP A 225 -14.18 16.49 -1.62
C ASP A 225 -13.52 17.71 -0.97
N GLU A 226 -14.27 18.82 -0.87
CA GLU A 226 -13.82 20.07 -0.25
C GLU A 226 -13.38 19.90 1.21
N SER A 227 -13.80 18.83 1.91
CA SER A 227 -13.28 18.54 3.26
C SER A 227 -11.82 18.08 3.26
N LEU A 228 -11.28 17.70 2.10
CA LEU A 228 -9.87 17.45 1.86
C LEU A 228 -9.13 18.70 1.35
N ASP A 229 -9.86 19.76 0.99
CA ASP A 229 -9.25 21.02 0.59
C ASP A 229 -8.65 21.74 1.79
N TYR A 230 -7.55 22.40 1.52
CA TYR A 230 -6.89 23.20 2.53
C TYR A 230 -7.73 24.44 2.82
N MET A 231 -8.33 24.49 4.01
CA MET A 231 -8.87 25.74 4.54
C MET A 231 -7.73 26.74 4.68
N VAL A 232 -7.56 27.63 3.70
CA VAL A 232 -6.77 28.84 3.87
C VAL A 232 -7.55 29.68 4.88
N SER A 233 -7.12 29.65 6.13
CA SER A 233 -7.54 30.66 7.09
C SER A 233 -7.06 31.99 6.53
N VAL A 234 -7.96 32.71 5.87
CA VAL A 234 -7.77 34.13 5.55
C VAL A 234 -7.51 34.82 6.89
N LYS A 235 -6.32 35.43 7.00
CA LYS A 235 -5.94 36.22 8.16
C LYS A 235 -6.84 37.42 8.32
#